data_AF-A0A925A543-F1
#
_entry.id   AF-A0A925A543-F1
#
_cell.length_a   1.000
_cell.length_b   1.000
_cell.length_c   1.000
_cell.angle_alpha   90.00
_cell.angle_beta   90.00
_cell.angle_gamma   90.00
#
_symmetry.space_group_name_H-M   'P 1'
#
loop_
_entity.id
_entity.type
_entity.pdbx_description
1 polymer ?
#
loop_
_entity_poly.entity_id
_entity_poly.type
_entity_poly.pdbx_seq_one_letter_code
_entity_poly.pdbx_strand_id
1 'polypeptide(L)'
;GGYNAAKFAAHALVAVLRLELAGEPIRVLEVAPGMVKTDEFSLVRFGGDQARADAVYDDVANPLHAEDIAEAIVHSIELPGFVNLDLVTIKPVAQAAPHKVIRGVLAPKL
;
A
#
# COMPACT_ATOMS: atom_id res chain seq x y z
N GLY A 1 10.05 -13.67 -6.29
CA GLY A 1 11.08 -12.91 -5.56
C GLY A 1 11.18 -11.46 -5.98
N GLY A 2 11.14 -11.16 -7.30
CA GLY A 2 11.41 -9.81 -7.83
C GLY A 2 10.58 -8.68 -7.21
N TYR A 3 9.27 -8.87 -7.01
CA TYR A 3 8.42 -7.83 -6.41
C TYR A 3 8.90 -7.39 -5.01
N ASN A 4 9.14 -8.34 -4.10
CA ASN A 4 9.56 -8.03 -2.74
C ASN A 4 10.95 -7.38 -2.71
N ALA A 5 11.89 -7.86 -3.53
CA ALA A 5 13.22 -7.27 -3.64
C ALA A 5 13.14 -5.82 -4.16
N ALA A 6 12.35 -5.58 -5.20
CA ALA A 6 12.15 -4.24 -5.75
C ALA A 6 11.50 -3.28 -4.73
N LYS A 7 10.49 -3.73 -3.98
CA LYS A 7 9.85 -2.90 -2.95
C LYS A 7 10.75 -2.66 -1.73
N PHE A 8 11.56 -3.63 -1.35
CA PHE A 8 12.58 -3.42 -0.32
C PHE A 8 13.66 -2.42 -0.76
N ALA A 9 14.09 -2.49 -2.03
CA ALA A 9 15.01 -1.52 -2.60
C ALA A 9 14.39 -0.11 -2.68
N ALA A 10 13.11 0.02 -3.06
CA ALA A 10 12.39 1.30 -3.05
C ALA A 10 12.32 1.90 -1.64
N HIS A 11 12.03 1.08 -0.62
CA HIS A 11 12.00 1.51 0.78
C HIS A 11 13.38 2.04 1.23
N ALA A 12 14.45 1.30 0.92
CA ALA A 12 15.81 1.72 1.23
C ALA A 12 16.19 3.03 0.51
N LEU A 13 15.81 3.18 -0.76
CA LEU A 13 16.05 4.39 -1.54
C LEU A 13 15.39 5.62 -0.89
N VAL A 14 14.13 5.51 -0.48
CA VAL A 14 13.40 6.62 0.18
C VAL A 14 14.03 6.98 1.52
N ALA A 15 14.50 5.99 2.28
CA ALA A 15 15.22 6.24 3.53
C ALA A 15 16.55 6.98 3.31
N VAL A 16 17.31 6.63 2.28
CA VAL A 16 18.56 7.31 1.93
C VAL A 16 18.28 8.73 1.44
N LEU A 17 17.32 8.94 0.54
CA LEU A 17 16.96 10.26 0.03
C LEU A 17 16.61 11.26 1.13
N ARG A 18 15.93 10.80 2.19
CA ARG A 18 15.62 11.64 3.36
C ARG A 18 16.88 12.17 4.05
N LEU A 19 17.92 11.36 4.14
CA LEU A 19 19.20 11.75 4.75
C LEU A 19 19.99 12.67 3.83
N GLU A 20 20.00 12.39 2.53
CA GLU A 20 20.71 13.21 1.53
C GLU A 20 20.13 14.62 1.40
N LEU A 21 18.81 14.76 1.56
CA LEU A 21 18.10 16.04 1.49
C LEU A 21 17.94 16.72 2.85
N ALA A 22 18.62 16.24 3.89
CA ALA A 22 18.52 16.81 5.23
C ALA A 22 18.98 18.28 5.24
N GLY A 23 18.09 19.17 5.70
CA GLY A 23 18.31 20.62 5.71
C GLY A 23 17.69 21.38 4.53
N GLU A 24 17.22 20.66 3.50
CA GLU A 24 16.42 21.25 2.43
C GLU A 24 14.93 21.27 2.78
N PRO A 25 14.13 22.23 2.25
CA PRO A 25 12.68 22.28 2.46
C PRO A 25 11.94 21.27 1.56
N ILE A 26 12.46 20.05 1.44
CA ILE A 26 11.90 18.97 0.61
C ILE A 26 11.37 17.85 1.50
N ARG A 27 10.15 17.41 1.21
CA ARG A 27 9.52 16.25 1.83
C ARG A 27 9.74 15.00 0.98
N VAL A 28 10.08 13.90 1.63
CA VAL A 28 10.23 12.59 0.99
C VAL A 28 9.34 11.61 1.74
N LEU A 29 8.37 11.04 1.02
CA LEU A 29 7.32 10.20 1.57
C LEU A 29 7.27 8.87 0.83
N GLU A 30 6.98 7.80 1.57
CA GLU A 30 6.66 6.50 1.00
C GLU A 30 5.22 6.10 1.37
N VAL A 31 4.42 5.73 0.37
CA VAL A 31 3.12 5.09 0.59
C VAL A 31 3.25 3.60 0.27
N ALA A 32 2.97 2.76 1.26
CA ALA A 32 3.12 1.31 1.20
C ALA A 32 1.77 0.60 1.41
N PRO A 33 0.98 0.40 0.34
CA PRO A 33 -0.29 -0.30 0.41
C PRO A 33 -0.15 -1.80 0.66
N GLY A 34 -1.19 -2.37 1.27
CA GLY A 34 -1.46 -3.79 1.32
C GLY A 34 -2.17 -4.28 0.06
N MET A 35 -3.25 -5.04 0.22
CA MET A 35 -4.06 -5.47 -0.91
C MET A 35 -4.99 -4.33 -1.37
N VAL A 36 -4.84 -3.98 -2.64
CA VAL A 36 -5.64 -2.99 -3.34
C VAL A 36 -6.21 -3.66 -4.58
N LYS A 37 -7.52 -3.61 -4.75
CA LYS A 37 -8.21 -4.10 -5.94
C LYS A 37 -8.18 -2.99 -6.99
N THR A 38 -7.16 -3.05 -7.85
CA THR A 38 -7.09 -2.27 -9.09
C THR A 38 -7.33 -3.18 -10.28
N ASP A 39 -7.65 -2.60 -11.43
CA ASP A 39 -7.98 -3.35 -12.64
C ASP A 39 -6.78 -4.17 -13.15
N GLU A 40 -5.56 -3.65 -13.00
CA GLU A 40 -4.38 -4.22 -13.65
C GLU A 40 -3.43 -4.96 -12.71
N PHE A 41 -3.35 -4.64 -11.41
CA PHE A 41 -2.22 -5.13 -10.60
C PHE A 41 -2.19 -6.66 -10.51
N SER A 42 -3.31 -7.27 -10.13
CA SER A 42 -3.42 -8.72 -10.04
C SER A 42 -3.55 -9.36 -11.43
N LEU A 43 -4.20 -8.68 -12.39
CA LEU A 43 -4.33 -9.16 -13.77
C LEU A 43 -2.97 -9.30 -14.47
N VAL A 44 -2.14 -8.25 -14.43
CA VAL A 44 -0.77 -8.27 -14.97
C VAL A 44 0.08 -9.31 -14.25
N ARG A 45 -0.04 -9.40 -12.91
CA ARG A 45 0.68 -10.40 -12.12
C ARG A 45 0.39 -11.84 -12.56
N PHE A 46 -0.85 -12.12 -12.98
CA PHE A 46 -1.27 -13.44 -13.44
C PHE A 46 -1.33 -13.56 -14.96
N GLY A 47 -0.69 -12.65 -15.70
CA GLY A 47 -0.54 -12.77 -17.16
C GLY A 47 -1.86 -12.67 -17.92
N GLY A 48 -2.82 -11.88 -17.42
CA GLY A 48 -4.13 -11.73 -18.03
C GLY A 48 -5.20 -12.72 -17.56
N ASP A 49 -4.89 -13.58 -16.59
CA ASP A 49 -5.87 -14.51 -16.00
C ASP A 49 -6.79 -13.77 -15.01
N GLN A 50 -7.98 -13.40 -15.51
CA GLN A 50 -8.99 -12.67 -14.74
C GLN A 50 -9.47 -13.46 -13.52
N ALA A 51 -9.74 -14.76 -13.66
CA ALA A 51 -10.26 -15.58 -12.56
C ALA A 51 -9.26 -15.66 -11.41
N ARG A 52 -7.97 -15.78 -11.71
CA ARG A 52 -6.91 -15.74 -10.67
C ARG A 52 -6.73 -14.36 -10.06
N ALA A 53 -6.95 -13.30 -10.83
CA ALA A 53 -6.88 -11.93 -10.32
C ALA A 53 -8.04 -11.66 -9.34
N ASP A 54 -9.25 -12.05 -9.69
CA ASP A 54 -10.45 -11.90 -8.84
C ASP A 54 -10.31 -12.71 -7.54
N ALA A 55 -9.82 -13.95 -7.64
CA ALA A 55 -9.60 -14.84 -6.50
C ALA A 55 -8.68 -14.29 -5.40
N VAL A 56 -7.85 -13.28 -5.69
CA VAL A 56 -7.05 -12.60 -4.67
C VAL A 56 -7.96 -11.93 -3.64
N TYR A 57 -9.06 -11.32 -4.10
CA TYR A 57 -9.94 -10.46 -3.32
C TYR A 57 -11.25 -11.15 -2.90
N ASP A 58 -11.50 -12.38 -3.38
CA ASP A 58 -12.70 -13.15 -3.05
C ASP A 58 -12.93 -13.30 -1.55
N ASP A 59 -14.17 -13.04 -1.11
CA ASP A 59 -14.56 -13.14 0.30
C ASP A 59 -13.71 -12.26 1.25
N VAL A 60 -13.00 -11.25 0.75
CA VAL A 60 -12.35 -10.24 1.59
C VAL A 60 -13.33 -9.10 1.82
N ALA A 61 -13.68 -8.86 3.08
CA ALA A 61 -14.50 -7.70 3.42
C ALA A 61 -13.72 -6.40 3.14
N ASN A 62 -14.25 -5.58 2.23
CA ASN A 62 -13.73 -4.25 1.86
C ASN A 62 -12.21 -4.24 1.59
N PRO A 63 -11.71 -4.89 0.53
CA PRO A 63 -10.36 -4.62 0.06
C PRO A 63 -10.22 -3.13 -0.27
N LEU A 64 -9.00 -2.59 -0.23
CA LEU A 64 -8.79 -1.21 -0.67
C LEU A 64 -9.03 -1.09 -2.18
N HIS A 65 -9.40 0.09 -2.62
CA HIS A 65 -9.49 0.48 -4.02
C HIS A 65 -8.47 1.58 -4.35
N ALA A 66 -8.36 1.95 -5.63
CA ALA A 66 -7.40 2.94 -6.08
C ALA A 66 -7.63 4.31 -5.39
N GLU A 67 -8.90 4.64 -5.16
CA GLU A 67 -9.38 5.88 -4.54
C GLU A 67 -8.90 6.00 -3.09
N ASP A 68 -8.90 4.91 -2.32
CA ASP A 68 -8.42 4.92 -0.94
C ASP A 68 -6.92 5.27 -0.86
N ILE A 69 -6.13 4.80 -1.84
CA ILE A 69 -4.71 5.12 -1.93
C ILE A 69 -4.50 6.55 -2.40
N ALA A 70 -5.32 7.03 -3.35
CA ALA A 70 -5.29 8.40 -3.81
C ALA A 70 -5.60 9.37 -2.65
N GLU A 71 -6.61 9.08 -1.83
CA GLU A 71 -6.95 9.88 -0.65
C GLU A 71 -5.79 9.90 0.36
N ALA A 72 -5.15 8.77 0.63
CA ALA A 72 -3.99 8.72 1.51
C ALA A 72 -2.81 9.58 0.99
N ILE A 73 -2.57 9.59 -0.33
CA ILE A 73 -1.56 10.45 -0.95
C ILE A 73 -1.94 11.92 -0.81
N VAL A 74 -3.18 12.30 -1.15
CA VAL A 74 -3.70 13.67 -1.04
C VAL A 74 -3.57 14.16 0.41
N HIS A 75 -4.02 13.37 1.36
CA HIS A 75 -3.89 13.71 2.79
C HIS A 75 -2.42 13.94 3.19
N SER A 76 -1.50 13.08 2.73
CA SER A 76 -0.08 13.20 3.05
C SER A 76 0.52 14.51 2.52
N ILE A 77 0.08 14.98 1.35
CA ILE A 77 0.60 16.21 0.74
C ILE A 77 -0.10 17.48 1.26
N GLU A 78 -1.36 17.40 1.69
CA GLU A 78 -2.14 18.52 2.25
C GLU A 78 -1.68 18.95 3.65
N LEU A 79 -0.96 18.08 4.36
CA LEU A 79 -0.32 18.44 5.63
C LEU A 79 0.62 19.65 5.45
N PRO A 80 0.77 20.51 6.48
CA PRO A 80 1.69 21.65 6.41
C PRO A 80 3.08 21.24 5.94
N GLY A 81 3.77 22.12 5.19
CA GLY A 81 5.06 21.78 4.55
C GLY A 81 6.18 21.36 5.51
N PHE A 82 6.05 21.66 6.81
CA PHE A 82 6.97 21.23 7.86
C PHE A 82 6.64 19.84 8.45
N VAL A 83 5.56 19.20 8.00
CA VAL A 83 5.13 17.86 8.41
C VAL A 83 5.45 16.89 7.28
N ASN A 84 6.28 15.89 7.59
CA ASN A 84 6.61 14.79 6.68
C ASN A 84 6.04 13.48 7.23
N LEU A 85 5.35 12.71 6.39
CA LEU A 85 5.01 11.32 6.70
C LEU A 85 6.04 10.42 6.03
N ASP A 86 7.01 9.96 6.82
CA ASP A 86 8.14 9.17 6.31
C ASP A 86 7.70 7.87 5.62
N LEU A 87 6.73 7.17 6.22
CA LEU A 87 6.15 5.92 5.70
C LEU A 87 4.68 5.82 6.11
N VAL A 88 3.80 5.71 5.13
CA VAL A 88 2.37 5.42 5.32
C VAL A 88 2.11 3.98 4.90
N THR A 89 1.98 3.08 5.88
CA THR A 89 1.52 1.70 5.62
C THR A 89 0.00 1.65 5.73
N ILE A 90 -0.67 1.38 4.62
CA ILE A 90 -2.14 1.37 4.53
C ILE A 90 -2.63 -0.01 4.07
N LYS A 91 -3.60 -0.59 4.76
CA LYS A 91 -4.15 -1.93 4.48
C LYS A 91 -5.63 -1.95 4.79
N PRO A 92 -6.43 -2.81 4.14
CA PRO A 92 -7.80 -3.04 4.61
C PRO A 92 -7.76 -3.69 5.99
N VAL A 93 -8.77 -3.44 6.82
CA VAL A 93 -8.86 -4.01 8.18
C VAL A 93 -8.81 -5.54 8.16
N ALA A 94 -9.32 -6.16 7.09
CA ALA A 94 -9.26 -7.60 6.86
C ALA A 94 -7.82 -8.13 6.65
N GLN A 95 -6.80 -7.27 6.51
CA GLN A 95 -5.41 -7.67 6.29
C GLN A 95 -4.48 -7.09 7.37
N ALA A 96 -4.09 -7.93 8.33
CA ALA A 96 -3.12 -7.55 9.37
C ALA A 96 -1.67 -7.62 8.87
N ALA A 97 -1.36 -8.58 7.98
CA ALA A 97 -0.03 -8.81 7.43
C ALA A 97 -0.14 -9.42 6.02
N PRO A 98 0.94 -9.43 5.20
CA PRO A 98 0.90 -10.00 3.85
C PRO A 98 0.43 -11.47 3.81
N HIS A 99 0.69 -12.24 4.87
CA HIS A 99 0.29 -13.64 5.02
C HIS A 99 -0.94 -13.82 5.93
N LYS A 100 -1.55 -12.72 6.41
CA LYS A 100 -2.69 -12.75 7.34
C LYS A 100 -3.83 -11.90 6.78
N VAL A 101 -4.63 -12.55 5.93
CA VAL A 101 -5.89 -12.02 5.39
C VAL A 101 -7.04 -12.78 6.02
N ILE A 102 -8.01 -12.06 6.56
CA ILE A 102 -9.27 -12.59 7.08
C ILE A 102 -10.28 -12.55 5.95
N ARG A 103 -10.92 -13.69 5.69
CA ARG A 103 -12.01 -13.82 4.72
C ARG A 103 -13.33 -14.02 5.45
N GLY A 104 -14.43 -13.51 4.88
CA GLY A 104 -15.75 -13.44 5.48
C GLY A 104 -15.98 -12.17 6.30
N VAL A 105 -17.06 -12.19 7.07
CA VAL A 105 -17.50 -11.06 7.90
C VAL A 105 -16.50 -10.80 9.03
N LEU A 106 -16.09 -9.55 9.19
CA LEU A 106 -15.29 -9.12 10.35
C LEU A 106 -16.21 -8.94 11.57
N ALA A 107 -15.83 -9.57 12.68
CA ALA A 107 -16.56 -9.46 13.95
C ALA A 107 -15.59 -9.12 15.10
N PRO A 108 -16.01 -8.32 16.09
CA PRO A 108 -15.23 -8.09 17.30
C PRO A 108 -14.95 -9.41 18.03
N LYS A 109 -13.77 -9.51 18.65
CA LYS A 109 -13.50 -10.57 19.61
C LYS A 109 -14.19 -10.18 20.93
N LEU A 110 -15.16 -10.98 21.35
CA LEU A 110 -15.75 -10.89 22.70
C LEU A 110 -14.77 -11.45 23.73
#